data_AF-A0AAP0BA95-F1
#
_entry.id   AF-A0AAP0BA95-F1
#
_cell.length_a   1.000
_cell.length_b   1.000
_cell.length_c   1.000
_cell.angle_alpha   90.00
_cell.angle_beta   90.00
_cell.angle_gamma   90.00
#
_symmetry.space_group_name_H-M   'P 1'
#
loop_
_entity.id
_entity.type
_entity.pdbx_description
1 polymer ?
#
loop_
_entity_poly.entity_id
_entity_poly.type
_entity_poly.pdbx_seq_one_letter_code
_entity_poly.pdbx_strand_id
1 'polypeptide(L)'
;MILNIYFRQTKIHNIGATLVGVDKFGNKYYQRLENTQYGRHRWVEYAEKSRYNASQVPPEWHGWLHYITDHTGDELLKLKPNRYGVEHKENFSGEGDEYIYHSKGHALNPGQRDWTRYQPWLPAKTST
;
A
#
# COMPACT_ATOMS: atom_id res chain seq x y z
N MET A 1 23.70 -2.46 6.28
CA MET A 1 23.95 -3.76 6.95
C MET A 1 22.69 -4.46 7.47
N ILE A 2 21.59 -3.74 7.74
CA ILE A 2 20.36 -4.30 8.33
C ILE A 2 19.47 -5.07 7.32
N LEU A 3 19.39 -4.64 6.05
CA LEU A 3 18.54 -5.28 5.03
C LEU A 3 18.87 -6.77 4.78
N ASN A 4 20.14 -7.17 4.93
CA ASN A 4 20.57 -8.53 4.59
C ASN A 4 20.15 -9.59 5.62
N ILE A 5 19.81 -9.19 6.84
CA ILE A 5 19.47 -10.11 7.94
C ILE A 5 18.00 -10.55 7.82
N TYR A 6 17.09 -9.62 7.54
CA TYR A 6 15.65 -9.90 7.41
C TYR A 6 15.34 -10.80 6.20
N PHE A 7 15.99 -10.55 5.07
CA PHE A 7 15.82 -11.39 3.87
C PHE A 7 16.36 -12.81 4.06
N ARG A 8 17.41 -12.99 4.88
CA ARG A 8 17.87 -14.34 5.26
C ARG A 8 16.89 -15.02 6.21
N GLN A 9 16.28 -14.28 7.14
CA GLN A 9 15.29 -14.86 8.05
C GLN A 9 14.07 -15.38 7.31
N THR A 10 13.44 -14.61 6.41
CA THR A 10 12.26 -15.09 5.65
C THR A 10 12.58 -16.35 4.85
N LYS A 11 13.75 -16.42 4.22
CA LYS A 11 14.20 -17.63 3.52
C LYS A 11 14.36 -18.86 4.42
N ILE A 12 14.75 -18.69 5.68
CA ILE A 12 14.80 -19.79 6.65
C ILE A 12 13.39 -20.23 7.04
N HIS A 13 12.47 -19.28 7.25
CA HIS A 13 11.07 -19.57 7.59
C HIS A 13 10.35 -20.30 6.44
N ASN A 14 10.72 -20.01 5.19
CA ASN A 14 10.17 -20.69 4.01
C ASN A 14 10.45 -22.20 3.99
N ILE A 15 11.49 -22.68 4.71
CA ILE A 15 11.77 -24.12 4.81
C ILE A 15 10.67 -24.80 5.63
N GLY A 16 9.80 -25.53 4.95
CA GLY A 16 8.63 -26.19 5.54
C GLY A 16 7.37 -25.32 5.62
N ALA A 17 7.34 -24.17 4.94
CA ALA A 17 6.14 -23.35 4.81
C ALA A 17 5.37 -23.70 3.53
N THR A 18 4.05 -23.55 3.56
CA THR A 18 3.18 -23.71 2.40
C THR A 18 2.97 -22.36 1.72
N LEU A 19 3.09 -22.33 0.39
CA LEU A 19 2.73 -21.16 -0.40
C LEU A 19 1.21 -21.12 -0.52
N VAL A 20 0.59 -20.07 0.00
CA VAL A 20 -0.88 -19.89 0.01
C VAL A 20 -1.35 -19.17 -1.25
N GLY A 21 -0.60 -18.16 -1.70
CA GLY A 21 -0.95 -17.43 -2.92
C GLY A 21 0.10 -16.39 -3.30
N VAL A 22 -0.13 -15.77 -4.45
CA VAL A 22 0.74 -14.74 -5.03
C VAL A 22 -0.15 -13.59 -5.50
N ASP A 23 0.16 -12.37 -5.07
CA ASP A 23 -0.59 -11.20 -5.55
C ASP A 23 -0.15 -10.75 -6.95
N LYS A 24 -0.86 -9.76 -7.49
CA LYS A 24 -0.55 -9.16 -8.80
C LYS A 24 0.81 -8.44 -8.86
N PHE A 25 1.38 -8.06 -7.71
CA PHE A 25 2.70 -7.42 -7.62
C PHE A 25 3.83 -8.46 -7.53
N GLY A 26 3.47 -9.74 -7.43
CA GLY A 26 4.41 -10.85 -7.30
C GLY A 26 4.81 -11.17 -5.86
N ASN A 27 4.20 -10.52 -4.86
CA ASN A 27 4.44 -10.83 -3.45
C ASN A 27 3.87 -12.22 -3.15
N LYS A 28 4.66 -13.03 -2.45
CA LYS A 28 4.32 -14.42 -2.13
C LYS A 28 3.91 -14.54 -0.67
N TYR A 29 2.76 -15.15 -0.43
CA TYR A 29 2.18 -15.30 0.91
C TYR A 29 2.36 -16.73 1.39
N TYR A 30 3.00 -16.88 2.54
CA TYR A 30 3.35 -18.17 3.11
C TYR A 30 2.64 -18.39 4.44
N GLN A 31 2.29 -19.64 4.70
CA GLN A 31 1.75 -20.07 5.97
C GLN A 31 2.51 -21.29 6.51
N ARG A 32 2.65 -21.38 7.84
CA ARG A 32 3.19 -22.56 8.52
C ARG A 32 2.47 -22.79 9.84
N LEU A 33 1.46 -23.65 9.81
CA LEU A 33 0.60 -23.94 10.97
C LEU A 33 1.33 -24.77 12.04
N GLU A 34 2.27 -25.63 11.64
CA GLU A 34 2.97 -26.53 12.55
C GLU A 34 4.33 -25.98 13.01
N ASN A 35 4.68 -26.28 14.27
CA ASN A 35 6.00 -25.98 14.85
C ASN A 35 6.42 -24.50 14.74
N THR A 36 5.44 -23.59 14.71
CA THR A 36 5.67 -22.14 14.58
C THR A 36 4.92 -21.41 15.69
N GLN A 37 5.56 -20.38 16.25
CA GLN A 37 4.94 -19.53 17.27
C GLN A 37 3.69 -18.85 16.71
N TYR A 38 2.62 -18.80 17.51
CA TYR A 38 1.41 -18.05 17.16
C TYR A 38 1.76 -16.58 16.83
N GLY A 39 1.15 -16.03 15.78
CA GLY A 39 1.48 -14.71 15.24
C GLY A 39 2.65 -14.67 14.24
N ARG A 40 3.48 -15.71 14.14
CA ARG A 40 4.57 -15.82 13.13
C ARG A 40 4.31 -16.85 12.04
N HIS A 41 3.11 -17.43 12.02
CA HIS A 41 2.76 -18.50 11.10
C HIS A 41 2.25 -18.01 9.75
N ARG A 42 2.04 -16.70 9.55
CA ARG A 42 1.78 -16.06 8.25
C ARG A 42 2.82 -14.98 8.00
N TRP A 43 3.38 -14.94 6.80
CA TRP A 43 4.27 -13.86 6.37
C TRP A 43 4.22 -13.68 4.86
N VAL A 44 4.78 -12.56 4.41
CA VAL A 44 4.92 -12.22 2.99
C VAL A 44 6.40 -12.15 2.62
N GLU A 45 6.74 -12.71 1.46
CA GLU A 45 7.99 -12.45 0.77
C GLU A 45 7.71 -11.47 -0.37
N TYR A 46 8.19 -10.23 -0.22
CA TYR A 46 8.02 -9.19 -1.24
C TYR A 46 8.76 -9.56 -2.53
N ALA A 47 8.16 -9.22 -3.67
CA ALA A 47 8.78 -9.44 -4.98
C ALA A 47 10.04 -8.58 -5.15
N GLU A 48 9.94 -7.30 -4.79
CA GLU A 48 11.04 -6.35 -4.80
C GLU A 48 11.92 -6.58 -3.57
N LYS A 49 13.21 -6.82 -3.79
CA LYS A 49 14.16 -7.18 -2.70
C LYS A 49 14.98 -6.01 -2.21
N SER A 50 15.17 -5.00 -3.04
CA SER A 50 16.04 -3.88 -2.70
C SER A 50 15.31 -2.76 -1.96
N ARG A 51 14.04 -2.53 -2.29
CA ARG A 51 13.23 -1.44 -1.73
C ARG A 51 11.84 -1.95 -1.34
N TYR A 52 11.79 -3.01 -0.53
CA TYR A 52 10.52 -3.51 -0.04
C TYR A 52 9.94 -2.56 1.03
N ASN A 53 8.62 -2.39 1.01
CA ASN A 53 7.89 -1.56 1.95
C ASN A 53 6.63 -2.31 2.42
N ALA A 54 6.29 -2.20 3.72
CA ALA A 54 5.11 -2.83 4.29
C ALA A 54 3.80 -2.45 3.58
N SER A 55 3.73 -1.24 3.02
CA SER A 55 2.58 -0.75 2.28
C SER A 55 2.39 -1.36 0.89
N GLN A 56 3.30 -2.23 0.41
CA GLN A 56 3.17 -2.91 -0.88
C GLN A 56 2.16 -4.05 -0.87
N VAL A 57 1.75 -4.53 0.31
CA VAL A 57 0.71 -5.54 0.45
C VAL A 57 -0.65 -4.94 0.08
N PRO A 58 -1.40 -5.51 -0.88
CA PRO A 58 -2.69 -4.99 -1.26
C PRO A 58 -3.77 -5.31 -0.21
N PRO A 59 -4.91 -4.60 -0.21
CA PRO A 59 -5.94 -4.71 0.81
C PRO A 59 -6.48 -6.14 0.99
N GLU A 60 -6.63 -6.88 -0.10
CA GLU A 60 -7.11 -8.26 -0.10
C GLU A 60 -6.20 -9.21 0.69
N TRP A 61 -4.88 -9.00 0.65
CA TRP A 61 -3.92 -9.82 1.38
C TRP A 61 -3.59 -9.26 2.78
N HIS A 62 -3.81 -7.96 2.99
CA HIS A 62 -3.55 -7.30 4.27
C HIS A 62 -4.39 -7.90 5.40
N GLY A 63 -5.68 -8.16 5.17
CA GLY A 63 -6.56 -8.77 6.18
C GLY A 63 -6.07 -10.16 6.64
N TRP A 64 -5.71 -11.00 5.67
CA TRP A 64 -5.20 -12.36 5.91
C TRP A 64 -3.86 -12.36 6.65
N LEU A 65 -2.93 -11.48 6.22
CA LEU A 65 -1.61 -11.36 6.81
C LEU A 65 -1.65 -10.88 8.27
N HIS A 66 -2.59 -10.00 8.59
CA HIS A 66 -2.78 -9.43 9.93
C HIS A 66 -3.73 -10.22 10.84
N TYR A 67 -4.12 -11.44 10.47
CA TYR A 67 -5.02 -12.29 11.24
C TYR A 67 -6.40 -11.65 11.52
N ILE A 68 -6.84 -10.72 10.68
CA ILE A 68 -8.17 -10.11 10.77
C ILE A 68 -9.23 -11.06 10.19
N THR A 69 -8.84 -11.80 9.15
CA THR A 69 -9.70 -12.78 8.47
C THR A 69 -8.87 -13.99 8.05
N ASP A 70 -9.54 -15.13 7.91
CA ASP A 70 -8.94 -16.35 7.38
C ASP A 70 -9.17 -16.49 5.86
N HIS A 71 -9.98 -15.62 5.27
CA HIS A 71 -10.14 -15.54 3.81
C HIS A 71 -8.83 -15.14 3.14
N THR A 72 -8.44 -15.89 2.12
CA THR A 72 -7.24 -15.58 1.34
C THR A 72 -7.45 -14.35 0.46
N GLY A 73 -6.35 -13.73 0.01
CA GLY A 73 -6.46 -12.56 -0.87
C GLY A 73 -7.18 -12.88 -2.18
N ASP A 74 -7.03 -14.10 -2.71
CA ASP A 74 -7.71 -14.53 -3.94
C ASP A 74 -9.23 -14.68 -3.76
N GLU A 75 -9.69 -15.02 -2.56
CA GLU A 75 -11.12 -15.03 -2.23
C GLU A 75 -11.67 -13.61 -2.13
N LEU A 76 -10.97 -12.72 -1.43
CA LEU A 76 -11.38 -11.33 -1.24
C LEU A 76 -11.30 -10.51 -2.53
N LEU A 77 -10.38 -10.84 -3.44
CA LEU A 77 -10.26 -10.18 -4.73
C LEU A 77 -11.53 -10.35 -5.58
N LYS A 78 -12.24 -11.47 -5.44
CA LYS A 78 -13.53 -11.71 -6.14
C LYS A 78 -14.65 -10.79 -5.64
N LEU A 79 -14.51 -10.25 -4.43
CA LEU A 79 -15.46 -9.32 -3.81
C LEU A 79 -15.10 -7.86 -4.08
N LYS A 80 -13.99 -7.58 -4.78
CA LYS A 80 -13.55 -6.22 -5.07
C LYS A 80 -14.61 -5.47 -5.90
N PRO A 81 -15.00 -4.24 -5.51
CA PRO A 81 -16.00 -3.48 -6.25
C PRO A 81 -15.46 -2.99 -7.60
N ASN A 82 -16.06 -3.45 -8.70
CA ASN A 82 -15.58 -3.13 -10.05
C ASN A 82 -15.76 -1.66 -10.47
N ARG A 83 -16.78 -0.96 -9.95
CA ARG A 83 -17.14 0.39 -10.45
C ARG A 83 -16.20 1.49 -9.96
N TYR A 84 -15.70 1.37 -8.73
CA TYR A 84 -14.95 2.43 -8.05
C TYR A 84 -13.69 1.89 -7.35
N GLY A 85 -13.40 0.59 -7.49
CA GLY A 85 -12.21 -0.03 -6.92
C GLY A 85 -10.96 0.53 -7.59
N VAL A 86 -10.24 1.37 -6.86
CA VAL A 86 -8.94 1.87 -7.30
C VAL A 86 -7.89 0.77 -7.13
N GLU A 87 -6.91 0.74 -8.03
CA GLU A 87 -5.77 -0.15 -7.90
C GLU A 87 -4.90 0.25 -6.71
N HIS A 88 -4.45 -0.75 -5.95
CA HIS A 88 -3.52 -0.54 -4.84
C HIS A 88 -2.28 0.24 -5.31
N LYS A 89 -1.88 1.23 -4.53
CA LYS A 89 -0.64 1.98 -4.68
C LYS A 89 0.06 1.96 -3.33
N GLU A 90 1.35 1.68 -3.35
CA GLU A 90 2.17 1.75 -2.14
C GLU A 90 2.27 3.20 -1.63
N ASN A 91 2.76 3.35 -0.41
CA ASN A 91 2.93 4.66 0.18
C ASN A 91 4.23 5.32 -0.31
N PHE A 92 4.09 6.30 -1.20
CA PHE A 92 5.18 7.12 -1.75
C PHE A 92 5.57 8.32 -0.86
N SER A 93 5.25 8.29 0.44
CA SER A 93 5.63 9.35 1.37
C SER A 93 7.16 9.54 1.35
N GLY A 94 7.61 10.74 0.96
CA GLY A 94 9.04 11.10 0.89
C GLY A 94 9.72 10.84 -0.45
N GLU A 95 9.03 10.35 -1.48
CA GLU A 95 9.60 10.12 -2.82
C GLU A 95 9.42 11.29 -3.81
N GLY A 96 9.02 12.46 -3.31
CA GLY A 96 8.88 13.71 -4.08
C GLY A 96 7.45 14.25 -4.09
N ASP A 97 7.31 15.58 -4.21
CA ASP A 97 6.01 16.29 -4.08
C ASP A 97 4.97 15.86 -5.13
N GLU A 98 5.41 15.38 -6.30
CA GLU A 98 4.51 14.88 -7.36
C GLU A 98 3.77 13.59 -6.98
N TYR A 99 4.38 12.75 -6.13
CA TYR A 99 3.81 11.47 -5.70
C TYR A 99 3.07 11.58 -4.36
N ILE A 100 3.33 12.64 -3.60
CA ILE A 100 2.76 12.87 -2.28
C ILE A 100 1.42 13.59 -2.41
N TYR A 101 0.47 13.21 -1.56
CA TYR A 101 -0.80 13.92 -1.48
C TYR A 101 -0.62 15.28 -0.79
N HIS A 102 -0.99 16.35 -1.51
CA HIS A 102 -1.11 17.69 -0.95
C HIS A 102 -2.58 18.08 -0.76
N SER A 103 -2.90 18.68 0.39
CA SER A 103 -4.26 19.20 0.63
C SER A 103 -4.61 20.32 -0.36
N LYS A 104 -5.91 20.59 -0.55
CA LYS A 104 -6.37 21.57 -1.54
C LYS A 104 -5.90 23.01 -1.28
N GLY A 105 -5.48 23.35 -0.06
CA GLY A 105 -4.95 24.69 0.26
C GLY A 105 -3.42 24.78 0.22
N HIS A 106 -2.72 23.65 0.06
CA HIS A 106 -1.26 23.60 0.11
C HIS A 106 -0.64 24.31 -1.09
N ALA A 107 0.42 25.09 -0.88
CA ALA A 107 1.06 25.88 -1.94
C ALA A 107 1.66 25.04 -3.08
N LEU A 108 2.12 23.81 -2.77
CA LEU A 108 2.63 22.86 -3.77
C LEU A 108 1.52 22.10 -4.53
N ASN A 109 0.25 22.26 -4.14
CA ASN A 109 -0.84 21.63 -4.88
C ASN A 109 -1.11 22.45 -6.16
N PRO A 110 -0.99 21.86 -7.37
CA PRO A 110 -1.22 22.59 -8.62
C PRO A 110 -2.64 23.13 -8.75
N GLY A 111 -3.61 22.52 -8.05
CA GLY A 111 -5.00 22.96 -7.97
C GLY A 111 -5.32 23.68 -6.68
N GLN A 112 -4.45 24.60 -6.23
CA GLN A 112 -4.65 25.34 -4.98
C GLN A 112 -6.02 26.03 -4.98
N ARG A 113 -6.87 25.59 -4.05
CA ARG A 113 -8.24 26.04 -3.91
C ARG A 113 -8.27 27.34 -3.13
N ASP A 114 -8.96 28.33 -3.69
CA ASP A 114 -9.44 29.48 -2.95
C ASP A 114 -10.68 29.11 -2.12
N TRP A 115 -10.67 29.50 -0.86
CA TRP A 115 -11.74 29.26 0.12
C TRP A 115 -12.59 30.52 0.36
N THR A 116 -12.38 31.59 -0.41
CA THR A 116 -13.27 32.76 -0.40
C THR A 116 -14.73 32.31 -0.58
N ARG A 117 -15.59 32.77 0.33
CA ARG A 117 -17.03 32.43 0.34
C ARG A 117 -17.89 33.47 -0.36
N TYR A 118 -17.26 34.54 -0.83
CA TYR A 118 -17.87 35.66 -1.50
C TYR A 118 -17.03 36.02 -2.72
N GLN A 119 -17.65 36.66 -3.71
CA GLN A 119 -16.94 37.19 -4.85
C GLN A 119 -16.68 38.68 -4.60
N PRO A 120 -15.41 39.13 -4.51
CA PRO A 120 -15.12 40.54 -4.37
C PRO A 120 -15.50 41.29 -5.66
N TRP A 121 -15.97 42.52 -5.51
CA TRP A 121 -16.17 43.40 -6.67
C TRP A 121 -14.81 43.81 -7.25
N LEU A 122 -14.62 43.61 -8.56
CA LEU A 122 -13.40 44.00 -9.28
C LEU A 122 -13.71 45.20 -10.19
N PRO A 123 -13.12 46.39 -9.96
CA PRO A 123 -13.35 47.55 -10.81
C PRO A 123 -12.84 47.33 -12.24
N ALA A 124 -13.55 47.86 -13.24
CA ALA A 124 -13.03 47.91 -14.60
C ALA A 124 -11.80 48.83 -14.66
N LYS A 125 -10.72 48.37 -15.30
CA LYS A 125 -9.54 49.20 -15.53
C LYS A 125 -9.85 50.19 -16.65
N THR A 126 -9.85 51.48 -16.35
CA THR A 126 -9.95 52.54 -17.37
C THR A 126 -8.66 52.53 -18.18
N SER A 127 -8.76 52.38 -19.50
CA SER A 127 -7.63 52.53 -20.42
C SER A 127 -7.25 54.00 -20.51
N THR A 128 -6.08 54.36 -19.98
CA THR A 128 -5.45 55.67 -20.18
C THR A 128 -4.67 55.70 -21.49
#